data_AF-A0A2P4TD70-F1
#
_entry.id   AF-A0A2P4TD70-F1
#
_cell.length_a   1.000
_cell.length_b   1.000
_cell.length_c   1.000
_cell.angle_alpha   90.00
_cell.angle_beta   90.00
_cell.angle_gamma   90.00
#
_symmetry.space_group_name_H-M   'P 1'
#
loop_
_entity.id
_entity.type
_entity.pdbx_description
1 polymer ?
#
loop_
_entity_poly.entity_id
_entity_poly.type
_entity_poly.pdbx_seq_one_letter_code
_entity_poly.pdbx_strand_id
1 'polypeptide(L)'
;MTAVKAINLVLPEIEVYSADSSICGQLVLNLSSTLVDPVVKVELVGRGYLSWHQEGNPELEYEKTIACTNKAVYIFKAKKFHIAGKMLE
;
A
#
# COMPACT_ATOMS: atom_id res chain seq x y z
N MET A 1 -15.50 -10.87 22.68
CA MET A 1 -15.38 -11.62 21.40
C MET A 1 -15.46 -10.60 20.27
N THR A 2 -14.43 -10.49 19.43
CA THR A 2 -14.45 -9.61 18.24
C THR A 2 -15.18 -10.31 17.10
N ALA A 3 -16.08 -9.59 16.42
CA ALA A 3 -16.85 -10.09 15.28
C ALA A 3 -15.98 -10.47 14.07
N VAL A 4 -14.77 -9.89 13.98
CA VAL A 4 -13.78 -10.22 12.95
C VAL A 4 -12.75 -11.17 13.54
N LYS A 5 -12.55 -12.30 12.86
CA LYS A 5 -11.55 -13.32 13.19
C LYS A 5 -10.24 -13.09 12.43
N ALA A 6 -10.30 -12.75 11.14
CA ALA A 6 -9.12 -12.42 10.34
C ALA A 6 -9.47 -11.54 9.14
N ILE A 7 -8.47 -10.80 8.66
CA ILE A 7 -8.51 -10.00 7.43
C ILE A 7 -7.26 -10.34 6.63
N ASN A 8 -7.44 -10.96 5.46
CA ASN A 8 -6.33 -11.40 4.62
C ASN A 8 -6.40 -10.75 3.24
N LEU A 9 -5.31 -10.12 2.83
CA LEU A 9 -5.14 -9.64 1.46
C LEU A 9 -4.35 -10.70 0.69
N VAL A 10 -4.97 -11.26 -0.34
CA VAL A 10 -4.38 -12.27 -1.23
C VAL A 10 -4.09 -11.58 -2.56
N LEU A 11 -2.81 -11.50 -2.90
CA LEU A 11 -2.33 -11.00 -4.18
C LEU A 11 -1.83 -12.19 -5.00
N PRO A 12 -1.96 -12.16 -6.34
CA PRO A 12 -1.44 -13.20 -7.21
C PRO A 12 0.09 -13.21 -7.14
N GLU A 13 0.64 -14.39 -7.38
CA GLU A 13 2.08 -14.65 -7.35
C GLU A 13 2.73 -14.05 -8.61
N ILE A 14 3.01 -12.75 -8.55
CA ILE A 14 3.66 -12.00 -9.64
C ILE A 14 4.74 -11.14 -9.00
N GLU A 15 5.99 -11.30 -9.46
CA GLU A 15 7.14 -10.60 -8.89
C GLU A 15 7.23 -9.13 -9.32
N VAL A 16 6.78 -8.76 -10.52
CA VAL A 16 6.94 -7.40 -11.06
C VAL A 16 5.73 -6.97 -11.90
N TYR A 17 5.19 -5.80 -11.59
CA TYR A 17 4.12 -5.13 -12.34
C TYR A 17 4.71 -4.00 -13.19
N SER A 18 4.50 -4.04 -14.50
CA SER A 18 4.90 -2.96 -15.40
C SER A 18 4.02 -1.72 -15.25
N ALA A 19 4.49 -0.57 -15.74
CA ALA A 19 3.66 0.62 -15.87
C ALA A 19 2.38 0.28 -16.66
N ASP A 20 1.25 0.83 -16.22
CA ASP A 20 -0.10 0.60 -16.77
C ASP A 20 -0.65 -0.83 -16.69
N SER A 21 0.02 -1.74 -15.98
CA SER A 21 -0.54 -3.06 -15.68
C SER A 21 -1.66 -2.99 -14.62
N SER A 22 -2.55 -3.99 -14.63
CA SER A 22 -3.60 -4.15 -13.63
C SER A 22 -3.19 -5.18 -12.57
N ILE A 23 -3.51 -4.88 -11.32
CA ILE A 23 -3.32 -5.80 -10.19
C ILE A 23 -4.70 -6.31 -9.78
N CYS A 24 -4.93 -7.61 -9.97
CA CYS A 24 -6.15 -8.27 -9.51
C CYS A 24 -5.84 -9.04 -8.24
N GLY A 25 -6.36 -8.60 -7.10
CA GLY A 25 -6.24 -9.28 -5.81
C GLY A 25 -7.58 -9.53 -5.15
N GLN A 26 -7.58 -10.28 -4.07
CA GLN A 26 -8.76 -10.60 -3.28
C GLN A 26 -8.55 -10.21 -1.81
N LEU A 27 -9.57 -9.59 -1.21
CA LEU A 27 -9.62 -9.40 0.23
C LEU A 27 -10.58 -10.45 0.83
N VAL A 28 -10.07 -11.27 1.74
CA VAL A 28 -10.82 -12.32 2.43
C VAL A 28 -11.05 -11.90 3.88
N LEU A 29 -12.33 -11.77 4.26
CA LEU A 29 -12.76 -11.44 5.61
C LEU A 29 -13.32 -12.69 6.28
N ASN A 30 -12.67 -13.12 7.37
CA ASN A 30 -13.18 -14.21 8.20
C ASN A 30 -13.87 -13.59 9.41
N LEU A 31 -15.18 -13.80 9.51
CA LEU A 31 -16.01 -13.29 10.59
C LEU A 31 -16.34 -14.41 11.59
N SER A 32 -16.39 -14.07 12.87
CA SER A 32 -16.88 -14.93 13.96
C SER A 32 -18.37 -14.67 14.26
N SER A 33 -18.89 -13.51 13.87
CA SER A 33 -20.29 -13.12 13.98
C SER A 33 -20.69 -12.15 12.86
N THR A 34 -22.00 -11.97 12.65
CA THR A 34 -22.53 -11.03 11.65
C THR A 34 -22.13 -9.59 11.97
N LEU A 35 -21.77 -8.83 10.94
CA LEU A 35 -21.52 -7.39 11.02
C LEU A 35 -22.74 -6.64 10.47
N VAL A 36 -23.14 -5.56 11.16
CA VAL A 36 -24.19 -4.65 10.69
C VAL A 36 -23.54 -3.56 9.82
N ASP A 37 -23.99 -3.45 8.57
CA ASP A 37 -23.47 -2.51 7.56
C ASP A 37 -21.93 -2.44 7.43
N PRO A 38 -21.25 -3.58 7.12
CA PRO A 38 -19.81 -3.58 7.02
C PRO A 38 -19.30 -2.79 5.79
N VAL A 39 -18.36 -1.87 6.04
CA VAL A 39 -17.65 -1.11 4.99
C VAL A 39 -16.18 -1.50 4.96
N VAL A 40 -15.70 -1.88 3.78
CA VAL A 40 -14.30 -2.19 3.52
C VAL A 40 -13.65 -1.05 2.75
N LYS A 41 -12.52 -0.55 3.24
CA LYS A 41 -11.69 0.44 2.53
C LYS A 41 -10.40 -0.24 2.07
N VAL A 42 -10.08 -0.09 0.80
CA VAL A 42 -8.81 -0.54 0.20
C VAL A 42 -8.05 0.69 -0.29
N GLU A 43 -6.77 0.78 0.07
CA GLU A 43 -5.87 1.86 -0.32
C GLU A 43 -4.65 1.28 -1.04
N LEU A 44 -4.36 1.83 -2.22
CA LEU A 44 -3.16 1.53 -2.99
C LEU A 44 -2.24 2.75 -2.91
N VAL A 45 -1.05 2.54 -2.36
CA VAL A 45 -0.06 3.60 -2.15
C VAL A 45 1.27 3.19 -2.79
N GLY A 46 1.69 3.94 -3.82
CA GLY A 46 3.00 3.81 -4.44
C GLY A 46 3.93 4.91 -3.93
N ARG A 47 5.03 4.53 -3.27
CA ARG A 47 6.04 5.45 -2.74
C ARG A 47 7.38 5.19 -3.41
N GLY A 48 8.04 6.25 -3.85
CA GLY A 48 9.41 6.18 -4.33
C GLY A 48 10.35 6.85 -3.34
N TYR A 49 11.51 6.24 -3.20
CA TYR A 49 12.58 6.67 -2.33
C TYR A 49 13.81 6.86 -3.21
N LEU A 50 14.33 8.07 -3.27
CA LEU A 50 15.57 8.37 -3.99
C LEU A 50 16.64 8.72 -2.95
N SER A 51 17.79 8.08 -3.06
CA SER A 51 18.96 8.38 -2.24
C SER A 51 20.17 8.48 -3.17
N TRP A 52 20.95 9.54 -3.02
CA TRP A 52 22.17 9.71 -3.80
C TRP A 52 23.23 10.46 -2.99
N HIS A 53 24.49 10.22 -3.34
CA HIS A 53 25.61 10.97 -2.80
C HIS A 53 25.92 12.10 -3.75
N GLN A 54 25.91 13.33 -3.24
CA GLN A 54 26.45 14.48 -3.94
C GLN A 54 27.93 14.59 -3.56
N GLU A 55 28.80 14.40 -4.53
CA GLU A 55 30.24 14.54 -4.36
C GLU A 55 30.58 16.02 -4.17
N GLY A 56 31.47 16.32 -3.21
CA GLY A 56 32.01 17.66 -3.02
C GLY A 56 33.13 17.95 -4.02
N ASN A 57 33.46 19.22 -4.26
CA ASN A 57 34.61 19.59 -5.06
C ASN A 57 35.91 19.17 -4.34
N PRO A 58 36.73 18.30 -4.93
CA PRO A 58 37.99 17.87 -4.33
C PRO A 58 39.02 19.01 -4.18
N GLU A 59 38.84 20.13 -4.87
CA GLU A 59 39.71 21.32 -4.76
C GLU A 59 39.38 22.21 -3.54
N LEU A 60 38.27 21.96 -2.85
CA LEU A 60 37.80 22.74 -1.71
C LEU A 60 37.81 21.87 -0.45
N GLU A 61 38.80 22.05 0.44
CA GLU A 61 38.99 21.25 1.67
C GLU A 61 37.77 21.22 2.62
N TYR A 62 36.83 22.16 2.48
CA TYR A 62 35.63 22.25 3.30
C TYR A 62 34.41 21.51 2.71
N GLU A 63 34.46 21.06 1.46
CA GLU A 63 33.32 20.43 0.79
C GLU A 63 33.29 18.93 1.07
N LYS A 64 32.21 18.46 1.71
CA LYS A 64 32.02 17.05 2.10
C LYS A 64 31.00 16.39 1.20
N THR A 65 31.12 15.08 1.01
CA THR A 65 30.08 14.28 0.37
C THR A 65 28.78 14.36 1.17
N ILE A 66 27.70 14.82 0.55
CA ILE A 66 26.39 14.96 1.19
C ILE A 66 25.51 13.79 0.75
N ALA A 67 24.89 13.09 1.70
CA ALA A 67 23.86 12.10 1.40
C ALA A 67 22.50 12.80 1.26
N CYS A 68 22.02 12.90 0.03
CA CYS A 68 20.74 13.50 -0.30
C CYS A 68 19.66 12.41 -0.36
N THR A 69 18.48 12.69 0.20
CA THR A 69 17.33 11.79 0.14
C THR A 69 16.06 12.52 -0.27
N ASN A 70 15.22 11.88 -1.08
CA ASN A 70 13.89 12.35 -1.42
C ASN A 70 12.87 11.22 -1.21
N LYS A 71 11.71 11.58 -0.66
CA LYS A 71 10.58 10.68 -0.44
C LYS A 71 9.36 11.30 -1.09
N ALA A 72 8.74 10.57 -2.00
CA ALA A 72 7.54 11.03 -2.69
C ALA A 72 6.48 9.93 -2.77
N VAL A 73 5.23 10.33 -2.64
CA VAL A 73 4.06 9.48 -2.87
C VAL A 73 3.59 9.73 -4.30
N TYR A 74 3.76 8.74 -5.18
CA TYR A 74 3.45 8.87 -6.61
C TYR A 74 2.05 8.36 -6.95
N ILE A 75 1.56 7.37 -6.20
CA ILE A 75 0.24 6.78 -6.41
C ILE A 75 -0.49 6.80 -5.08
N PHE A 76 -1.69 7.40 -5.06
CA PHE A 76 -2.64 7.27 -3.97
C PHE A 76 -4.02 7.05 -4.57
N LYS A 77 -4.53 5.82 -4.43
CA LYS A 77 -5.91 5.47 -4.83
C LYS A 77 -6.60 4.80 -3.66
N ALA A 78 -7.82 5.22 -3.36
CA ALA A 78 -8.63 4.64 -2.30
C ALA A 78 -10.00 4.26 -2.86
N LYS A 79 -10.51 3.10 -2.46
CA LYS A 79 -11.86 2.65 -2.82
C LYS A 79 -12.55 2.05 -1.60
N LYS A 80 -13.82 2.38 -1.45
CA LYS A 80 -14.70 1.82 -0.43
C LYS A 80 -15.66 0.82 -1.06
N PHE A 81 -15.92 -0.26 -0.36
CA PHE A 81 -16.85 -1.31 -0.74
C PHE A 81 -17.84 -1.51 0.38
N HIS A 82 -19.12 -1.35 0.09
CA HIS A 82 -20.19 -1.74 1.00
C HIS A 82 -20.43 -3.24 0.82
N ILE A 83 -20.32 -4.00 1.90
CA ILE A 83 -20.65 -5.42 1.87
C ILE A 83 -22.14 -5.54 2.16
N ALA A 84 -22.89 -6.01 1.16
CA ALA A 84 -24.28 -6.40 1.38
C ALA A 84 -24.30 -7.52 2.42
N GLY A 85 -24.82 -7.21 3.61
CA GLY A 85 -25.11 -8.24 4.60
C GLY A 85 -26.16 -9.17 4.01
N LYS A 86 -25.86 -10.48 3.90
CA LYS A 86 -26.95 -11.46 3.85
C LYS A 86 -27.65 -11.36 5.20
N MET A 87 -28.78 -10.66 5.25
CA MET A 87 -29.80 -10.99 6.22
C MET A 87 -30.16 -12.45 5.95
N LEU A 88 -29.74 -13.35 6.85
CA LEU A 88 -30.42 -14.62 6.98
C LEU A 88 -31.78 -14.27 7.59
N GLU A 89 -32.83 -14.33 6.75
CA GLU A 89 -34.21 -14.47 7.23
C GLU A 89 -34.36 -15.80 7.99
#